data_AF-W7TPM5-F1
#
_entry.id   AF-W7TPM5-F1
#
_cell.length_a   1.000
_cell.length_b   1.000
_cell.length_c   1.000
_cell.angle_alpha   90.00
_cell.angle_beta   90.00
_cell.angle_gamma   90.00
#
_symmetry.space_group_name_H-M   'P 1'
#
loop_
_entity.id
_entity.type
_entity.pdbx_description
1 polymer ?
#
loop_
_entity_poly.entity_id
_entity_poly.type
_entity_poly.pdbx_seq_one_letter_code
_entity_poly.pdbx_strand_id
1 'polypeptide(L)'
;MYVSSISAMALSMPGNAPSLLLREALLLTACVAGDTLFPSLLAYLYGSPSGTDSPSPPLILRLLLDNFTHATLASMVWWTVLAPPAPWPPAFSRPRPLPLPLYHEHRHLLPRPGHPAHKPCLEILLAFILGSALDLDHFIAARSFWGLQGVLHLSHRPPGHCLTSLLTLTACVWTLAHYIQGPQQGGTEPSVHARGTCGCCNQGFLLQNGQRLSLLFMSAALSHQLRDALRHGLWFCHLGFSTAPLSFHVYILLTMTLPLVIRRLLAKRGGEAERGEGPRVEERLENGEDREEREEERLAMRHAEFQLTRQRQFVV
;
A
#
# COMPACT_ATOMS: atom_id res chain seq x y z
N MET A 1 16.65 18.69 -6.22
CA MET A 1 18.01 18.25 -5.84
C MET A 1 18.06 17.57 -4.46
N TYR A 2 17.49 18.14 -3.39
CA TYR A 2 17.53 17.52 -2.04
C TYR A 2 16.94 16.10 -1.93
N VAL A 3 15.81 15.83 -2.60
CA VAL A 3 15.12 14.52 -2.50
C VAL A 3 15.94 13.37 -3.15
N SER A 4 16.63 13.63 -4.26
CA SER A 4 17.43 12.62 -4.96
C SER A 4 18.70 12.23 -4.20
N SER A 5 19.34 13.17 -3.51
CA SER A 5 20.53 12.90 -2.68
C SER A 5 20.18 12.12 -1.40
N ILE A 6 19.00 12.37 -0.83
CA ILE A 6 18.51 11.67 0.37
C ILE A 6 18.14 10.21 0.04
N SER A 7 17.49 9.96 -1.10
CA SER A 7 17.23 8.60 -1.58
C SER A 7 18.52 7.81 -1.85
N ALA A 8 19.57 8.46 -2.34
CA ALA A 8 20.87 7.84 -2.56
C ALA A 8 21.59 7.48 -1.23
N MET A 9 21.48 8.31 -0.19
CA MET A 9 22.01 8.01 1.15
C MET A 9 21.24 6.88 1.86
N ALA A 10 19.92 6.77 1.67
CA ALA A 10 19.12 5.70 2.26
C ALA A 10 19.44 4.32 1.66
N LEU A 11 20.02 4.28 0.45
CA LEU A 11 20.43 3.05 -0.25
C LEU A 11 21.84 2.57 0.11
N SER A 12 22.66 3.38 0.78
CA SER A 12 24.07 3.05 1.07
C SER A 12 24.36 2.55 2.50
N MET A 13 23.36 2.50 3.38
CA MET A 13 23.54 2.11 4.79
C MET A 13 23.30 0.59 5.01
N PRO A 14 24.29 -0.16 5.53
CA PRO A 14 24.12 -1.58 5.84
C PRO A 14 23.36 -1.78 7.16
N GLY A 15 22.19 -2.44 7.09
CA GLY A 15 21.35 -2.80 8.24
C GLY A 15 19.93 -2.19 8.17
N ASN A 16 18.90 -3.02 8.41
CA ASN A 16 17.49 -2.66 8.17
C ASN A 16 16.83 -1.78 9.26
N ALA A 17 17.44 -1.65 10.45
CA ALA A 17 16.89 -0.82 11.53
C ALA A 17 17.16 0.69 11.35
N PRO A 18 18.38 1.15 11.01
CA PRO A 18 18.64 2.59 10.78
C PRO A 18 17.89 3.15 9.58
N SER A 19 17.50 2.30 8.61
CA SER A 19 16.71 2.75 7.45
C SER A 19 15.28 3.14 7.81
N LEU A 20 14.66 2.50 8.81
CA LEU A 20 13.33 2.86 9.29
C LEU A 20 13.37 4.20 10.03
N LEU A 21 14.26 4.36 11.00
CA LEU A 21 14.40 5.62 11.75
C LEU A 21 14.77 6.80 10.84
N LEU A 22 15.66 6.59 9.87
CA LEU A 22 15.99 7.62 8.89
C LEU A 22 14.77 7.96 8.03
N ARG A 23 13.96 6.98 7.61
CA ARG A 23 12.72 7.23 6.87
C ARG A 23 11.71 8.03 7.68
N GLU A 24 11.49 7.65 8.94
CA GLU A 24 10.60 8.40 9.86
C GLU A 24 11.12 9.82 10.12
N ALA A 25 12.43 9.99 10.29
CA ALA A 25 13.05 11.30 10.45
C ALA A 25 12.90 12.18 9.20
N LEU A 26 13.01 11.59 8.01
CA LEU A 26 12.80 12.29 6.75
C LEU A 26 11.33 12.68 6.54
N LEU A 27 10.40 11.78 6.90
CA LEU A 27 8.97 12.07 6.92
C LEU A 27 8.66 13.23 7.87
N LEU A 28 9.18 13.18 9.10
CA LEU A 28 9.00 14.25 10.08
C LEU A 28 9.60 15.57 9.60
N THR A 29 10.80 15.53 9.01
CA THR A 29 11.46 16.71 8.44
C THR A 29 10.64 17.29 7.30
N ALA A 30 10.07 16.45 6.43
CA ALA A 30 9.20 16.90 5.34
C ALA A 30 7.89 17.51 5.86
N CYS A 31 7.25 16.92 6.89
CA CYS A 31 6.07 17.49 7.55
C CYS A 31 6.38 18.88 8.13
N VAL A 32 7.43 18.96 8.94
CA VAL A 32 7.80 20.20 9.62
C VAL A 32 8.22 21.25 8.60
N ALA A 33 9.01 20.90 7.58
CA ALA A 33 9.39 21.83 6.52
C ALA A 33 8.17 22.33 5.72
N GLY A 34 7.24 21.43 5.39
CA GLY A 34 5.97 21.72 4.74
C GLY A 34 5.14 22.77 5.48
N ASP A 35 4.92 22.55 6.77
CA ASP A 35 4.02 23.39 7.55
C ASP A 35 4.70 24.64 8.16
N THR A 36 6.03 24.66 8.32
CA THR A 36 6.75 25.78 8.96
C THR A 36 7.68 26.55 8.03
N LEU A 37 8.53 25.86 7.26
CA LEU A 37 9.52 26.49 6.40
C LEU A 37 8.88 27.08 5.15
N PHE A 38 7.93 26.39 4.52
CA PHE A 38 7.32 26.85 3.28
C PHE A 38 6.47 28.13 3.44
N PRO A 39 5.57 28.25 4.43
CA PRO A 39 4.85 29.50 4.64
C PRO A 39 5.78 30.67 4.94
N SER A 40 6.85 30.43 5.71
CA SER A 40 7.87 31.42 6.05
C SER A 40 8.70 31.82 4.81
N LEU A 41 9.07 30.86 3.97
CA LEU A 41 9.79 31.08 2.72
C LEU A 41 8.92 31.83 1.71
N LEU A 42 7.64 31.50 1.59
CA LEU A 42 6.69 32.24 0.74
C LEU A 42 6.51 33.67 1.25
N ALA A 43 6.36 33.86 2.57
CA ALA A 43 6.29 35.20 3.16
C ALA A 43 7.57 36.01 2.92
N TYR A 44 8.73 35.35 2.96
CA TYR A 44 10.02 35.97 2.66
C TYR A 44 10.18 36.32 1.17
N LEU A 45 9.88 35.39 0.26
CA LEU A 45 10.05 35.56 -1.18
C LEU A 45 9.08 36.58 -1.79
N TYR A 46 7.87 36.67 -1.25
CA TYR A 46 6.84 37.57 -1.77
C TYR A 46 6.65 38.84 -0.95
N GLY A 47 7.47 39.03 0.10
CA GLY A 47 7.40 40.17 1.01
C GLY A 47 6.24 40.08 1.99
N SER A 48 6.47 40.53 3.22
CA SER A 48 5.38 40.77 4.18
C SER A 48 4.44 41.83 3.59
N PRO A 49 3.11 41.64 3.62
CA PRO A 49 2.16 42.58 3.07
C PRO A 49 2.07 43.83 3.97
N SER A 50 3.09 44.68 3.94
CA SER A 50 3.13 45.93 4.71
C SER A 50 2.81 47.17 3.87
N GLY A 51 2.38 47.02 2.61
CA GLY A 51 1.89 48.17 1.84
C GLY A 51 1.63 47.86 0.38
N THR A 52 0.37 48.02 -0.02
CA THR A 52 -0.14 48.32 -1.37
C THR A 52 0.36 47.46 -2.56
N ASP A 53 -0.57 46.64 -3.06
CA ASP A 53 -0.71 46.17 -4.45
C ASP A 53 0.29 45.19 -5.07
N SER A 54 1.26 44.66 -4.31
CA SER A 54 2.06 43.54 -4.81
C SER A 54 1.19 42.29 -4.99
N PRO A 55 1.20 41.63 -6.17
CA PRO A 55 0.44 40.41 -6.38
C PRO A 55 0.97 39.34 -5.42
N SER A 56 0.10 38.90 -4.50
CA SER A 56 0.34 37.69 -3.73
C SER A 56 0.82 36.57 -4.67
N PRO A 57 1.70 35.65 -4.22
CA PRO A 57 2.10 34.49 -5.02
C PRO A 57 0.88 33.90 -5.72
N PRO A 58 0.99 33.51 -7.01
CA PRO A 58 -0.16 32.98 -7.73
C PRO A 58 -0.76 31.87 -6.88
N LEU A 59 -2.02 32.04 -6.48
CA LEU A 59 -2.73 31.20 -5.52
C LEU A 59 -2.54 29.70 -5.79
N ILE A 60 -2.56 29.39 -7.08
CA ILE A 60 -2.32 28.07 -7.65
C ILE A 60 -1.00 27.49 -7.12
N LEU A 61 0.08 28.26 -7.07
CA LEU A 61 1.38 27.81 -6.56
C LEU A 61 1.32 27.45 -5.08
N ARG A 62 0.62 28.24 -4.24
CA ARG A 62 0.50 27.94 -2.81
C ARG A 62 -0.34 26.68 -2.58
N LEU A 63 -1.47 26.56 -3.27
CA LEU A 63 -2.33 25.36 -3.23
C LEU A 63 -1.58 24.13 -3.74
N LEU A 64 -0.86 24.25 -4.86
CA LEU A 64 -0.05 23.18 -5.42
C LEU A 64 1.08 22.77 -4.49
N LEU A 65 1.81 23.71 -3.87
CA LEU A 65 2.88 23.40 -2.91
C LEU A 65 2.35 22.71 -1.66
N ASP A 66 1.25 23.22 -1.11
CA ASP A 66 0.61 22.67 0.06
C ASP A 66 0.17 21.23 -0.20
N ASN A 67 -0.56 21.00 -1.30
CA ASN A 67 -1.00 19.66 -1.67
C ASN A 67 0.15 18.76 -2.11
N PHE A 68 1.22 19.32 -2.68
CA PHE A 68 2.40 18.56 -3.08
C PHE A 68 3.14 18.02 -1.86
N THR A 69 3.22 18.81 -0.80
CA THR A 69 3.87 18.38 0.44
C THR A 69 3.12 17.22 1.08
N HIS A 70 1.78 17.30 1.15
CA HIS A 70 0.95 16.22 1.70
C HIS A 70 0.89 14.99 0.81
N ALA A 71 0.85 15.17 -0.50
CA ALA A 71 0.96 14.05 -1.42
C ALA A 71 2.32 13.36 -1.32
N THR A 72 3.39 14.12 -1.17
CA THR A 72 4.74 13.58 -0.96
C THR A 72 4.80 12.81 0.36
N LEU A 73 4.19 13.32 1.42
CA LEU A 73 4.08 12.62 2.70
C LEU A 73 3.28 11.33 2.58
N ALA A 74 2.04 11.40 2.07
CA ALA A 74 1.19 10.23 1.84
C ALA A 74 1.89 9.18 0.97
N SER A 75 2.69 9.62 0.01
CA SER A 75 3.48 8.76 -0.87
C SER A 75 4.70 8.13 -0.22
N MET A 76 5.44 8.88 0.59
CA MET A 76 6.56 8.37 1.35
C MET A 76 6.08 7.35 2.38
N VAL A 77 4.99 7.67 3.07
CA VAL A 77 4.21 6.76 3.90
C VAL A 77 3.88 5.50 3.12
N TRP A 78 3.24 5.63 1.96
CA TRP A 78 2.85 4.51 1.12
C TRP A 78 4.04 3.66 0.67
N TRP A 79 5.17 4.29 0.33
CA TRP A 79 6.43 3.62 0.03
C TRP A 79 6.96 2.82 1.22
N THR A 80 6.89 3.35 2.44
CA THR A 80 7.31 2.59 3.64
C THR A 80 6.37 1.44 3.98
N VAL A 81 5.08 1.58 3.69
CA VAL A 81 4.05 0.58 3.97
C VAL A 81 4.08 -0.56 2.96
N LEU A 82 4.26 -0.23 1.68
CA LEU A 82 4.22 -1.18 0.57
C LEU A 82 5.58 -1.73 0.16
N ALA A 83 6.69 -1.10 0.55
CA ALA A 83 7.99 -1.72 0.36
C ALA A 83 7.92 -3.09 1.06
N PRO A 84 8.03 -4.21 0.32
CA PRO A 84 8.08 -5.52 0.96
C PRO A 84 9.20 -5.46 2.00
N PRO A 85 9.01 -6.05 3.19
CA PRO A 85 10.11 -6.18 4.12
C PRO A 85 11.25 -6.79 3.31
N ALA A 86 12.34 -6.05 3.14
CA ALA A 86 13.50 -6.58 2.44
C ALA A 86 13.76 -7.94 3.06
N PRO A 87 13.83 -9.02 2.27
CA PRO A 87 13.98 -10.37 2.80
C PRO A 87 15.10 -10.28 3.82
N TRP A 88 14.75 -10.54 5.08
CA TRP A 88 15.75 -10.54 6.14
C TRP A 88 16.87 -11.41 5.61
N PRO A 89 18.13 -10.91 5.52
CA PRO A 89 19.22 -11.78 5.14
C PRO A 89 19.10 -12.96 6.12
N PRO A 90 18.93 -14.21 5.62
CA PRO A 90 18.70 -15.35 6.48
C PRO A 90 19.79 -15.29 7.52
N ALA A 91 19.37 -15.12 8.79
CA ALA A 91 20.27 -14.83 9.90
C ALA A 91 21.44 -15.79 9.79
N PHE A 92 22.64 -15.28 9.50
CA PHE A 92 23.91 -15.98 9.19
C PHE A 92 24.01 -17.40 9.77
N SER A 93 23.21 -18.33 9.27
CA SER A 93 23.39 -19.75 9.45
C SER A 93 24.40 -20.04 8.38
N ARG A 94 25.66 -20.13 8.80
CA ARG A 94 26.78 -20.53 7.93
C ARG A 94 26.25 -21.60 6.99
N PRO A 95 26.30 -21.40 5.66
CA PRO A 95 25.81 -22.40 4.74
C PRO A 95 26.52 -23.70 5.10
N ARG A 96 25.78 -24.70 5.60
CA ARG A 96 26.30 -26.05 5.61
C ARG A 96 26.63 -26.35 4.15
N PRO A 97 27.86 -26.76 3.81
CA PRO A 97 28.17 -27.12 2.44
C PRO A 97 27.26 -28.30 2.06
N LEU A 98 26.18 -28.00 1.34
CA LEU A 98 25.36 -29.02 0.71
C LEU A 98 26.20 -29.65 -0.41
N PRO A 99 26.22 -30.99 -0.53
CA PRO A 99 26.94 -31.66 -1.59
C PRO A 99 26.44 -31.16 -2.97
N LEU A 100 27.41 -30.88 -3.85
CA LEU A 100 27.26 -30.25 -5.16
C LEU A 100 26.24 -30.86 -6.16
N PRO A 101 25.75 -32.12 -6.09
CA PRO A 101 24.83 -32.63 -7.11
C PRO A 101 23.39 -32.08 -7.03
N LEU A 102 22.92 -31.62 -5.86
CA LEU A 102 21.50 -31.28 -5.64
C LEU A 102 21.14 -29.81 -5.96
N TYR A 103 22.12 -28.98 -6.32
CA TYR A 103 21.89 -27.55 -6.55
C TYR A 103 21.16 -27.25 -7.87
N HIS A 104 21.17 -28.18 -8.82
CA HIS A 104 20.57 -27.96 -10.14
C HIS A 104 19.04 -28.15 -10.16
N GLU A 105 18.48 -28.93 -9.23
CA GLU A 105 17.06 -29.30 -9.26
C GLU A 105 16.14 -28.26 -8.59
N HIS A 106 16.65 -27.51 -7.61
CA HIS A 106 15.83 -26.53 -6.87
C HIS A 106 15.80 -25.11 -7.48
N ARG A 107 16.40 -24.90 -8.66
CA ARG A 107 16.41 -23.59 -9.34
C ARG A 107 15.01 -23.12 -9.74
N HIS A 108 14.04 -24.04 -9.79
CA HIS A 108 12.63 -23.77 -10.10
C HIS A 108 11.84 -23.24 -8.90
N LEU A 109 12.35 -23.37 -7.66
CA LEU A 109 11.70 -22.89 -6.44
C LEU A 109 12.08 -21.45 -6.08
N LEU A 110 13.07 -20.86 -6.76
CA LEU A 110 13.39 -19.45 -6.55
C LEU A 110 12.27 -18.59 -7.16
N PRO A 111 11.72 -17.62 -6.39
CA PRO A 111 10.64 -16.76 -6.85
C PRO A 111 11.05 -16.06 -8.15
N ARG A 112 10.25 -16.23 -9.21
CA ARG A 112 10.54 -15.66 -10.52
C ARG A 112 10.62 -14.13 -10.42
N PRO A 113 11.70 -13.49 -10.89
CA PRO A 113 11.82 -12.04 -10.98
C PRO A 113 10.92 -11.53 -12.11
N GLY A 114 9.62 -11.47 -11.84
CA GLY A 114 8.60 -11.06 -12.81
C GLY A 114 7.44 -10.31 -12.18
N HIS A 115 7.50 -9.99 -10.88
CA HIS A 115 6.50 -9.11 -10.29
C HIS A 115 6.57 -7.75 -11.00
N PRO A 116 5.43 -7.24 -11.50
CA PRO A 116 5.39 -5.97 -12.21
C PRO A 116 6.03 -4.92 -11.31
N ALA A 117 7.06 -4.26 -11.83
CA ALA A 117 7.74 -3.19 -11.13
C ALA A 117 6.67 -2.19 -10.67
N HIS A 118 6.47 -2.13 -9.36
CA HIS A 118 5.63 -1.12 -8.74
C HIS A 118 6.07 0.24 -9.29
N LYS A 119 5.12 1.04 -9.81
CA LYS A 119 5.39 2.39 -10.32
C LYS A 119 5.01 3.38 -9.24
N PRO A 120 5.83 3.57 -8.18
CA PRO A 120 5.50 4.44 -7.06
C PRO A 120 5.09 5.83 -7.53
N CYS A 121 5.78 6.38 -8.54
CA CYS A 121 5.52 7.72 -9.07
C CYS A 121 4.08 7.94 -9.51
N LEU A 122 3.40 6.92 -10.06
CA LEU A 122 2.00 7.05 -10.46
C LEU A 122 1.08 7.11 -9.23
N GLU A 123 1.35 6.28 -8.22
CA GLU A 123 0.62 6.30 -6.96
C GLU A 123 0.82 7.65 -6.26
N ILE A 124 2.04 8.20 -6.28
CA ILE A 124 2.32 9.55 -5.76
C ILE A 124 1.48 10.60 -6.46
N LEU A 125 1.48 10.57 -7.79
CA LEU A 125 0.73 11.51 -8.60
C LEU A 125 -0.78 11.38 -8.36
N LEU A 126 -1.29 10.16 -8.22
CA LEU A 126 -2.70 9.92 -7.90
C LEU A 126 -3.05 10.43 -6.51
N ALA A 127 -2.20 10.20 -5.50
CA ALA A 127 -2.42 10.71 -4.15
C ALA A 127 -2.43 12.24 -4.14
N PHE A 128 -1.56 12.86 -4.94
CA PHE A 128 -1.52 14.31 -5.15
C PHE A 128 -2.80 14.85 -5.77
N ILE A 129 -3.26 14.22 -6.86
CA ILE A 129 -4.48 14.63 -7.55
C ILE A 129 -5.69 14.47 -6.61
N LEU A 130 -5.78 13.34 -5.90
CA LEU A 130 -6.89 13.06 -4.98
C LEU A 130 -6.90 14.01 -3.78
N GLY A 131 -5.73 14.26 -3.15
CA GLY A 131 -5.61 15.24 -2.07
C GLY A 131 -5.98 16.65 -2.54
N SER A 132 -5.46 17.07 -3.70
CA SER A 132 -5.80 18.38 -4.29
C SER A 132 -7.28 18.51 -4.65
N ALA A 133 -7.91 17.40 -5.08
CA ALA A 133 -9.32 17.39 -5.41
C ALA A 133 -10.21 17.58 -4.17
N LEU A 134 -9.74 17.22 -2.98
CA LEU A 134 -10.48 17.47 -1.74
C LEU A 134 -10.61 18.96 -1.46
N ASP A 135 -9.59 19.77 -1.76
CA ASP A 135 -9.65 21.23 -1.60
C ASP A 135 -10.60 21.93 -2.58
N LEU A 136 -11.00 21.27 -3.68
CA LEU A 136 -11.97 21.85 -4.63
C LEU A 136 -13.31 22.16 -3.94
N ASP A 137 -13.62 21.49 -2.85
CA ASP A 137 -14.85 21.73 -2.08
C ASP A 137 -14.90 23.13 -1.45
N HIS A 138 -13.76 23.71 -1.07
CA HIS A 138 -13.65 25.08 -0.57
C HIS A 138 -13.95 26.09 -1.68
N PHE A 139 -13.45 25.85 -2.88
CA PHE A 139 -13.73 26.71 -4.05
C PHE A 139 -15.21 26.64 -4.44
N ILE A 140 -15.80 25.44 -4.42
CA ILE A 140 -17.22 25.22 -4.69
C ILE A 140 -18.08 25.92 -3.62
N ALA A 141 -17.75 25.74 -2.34
CA ALA A 141 -18.50 26.35 -1.24
C ALA A 141 -18.37 27.87 -1.21
N ALA A 142 -17.20 28.42 -1.54
CA ALA A 142 -16.99 29.85 -1.68
C ALA A 142 -17.80 30.47 -2.82
N ARG A 143 -18.26 29.65 -3.79
CA ARG A 143 -18.78 30.09 -5.09
C ARG A 143 -17.86 31.09 -5.79
N SER A 144 -16.57 31.04 -5.46
CA SER A 144 -15.58 32.02 -5.84
C SER A 144 -14.36 31.29 -6.35
N PHE A 145 -14.32 31.09 -7.66
CA PHE A 145 -13.17 30.51 -8.33
C PHE A 145 -11.98 31.47 -8.41
N TRP A 146 -12.20 32.76 -8.12
CA TRP A 146 -11.24 33.85 -8.37
C TRP A 146 -10.91 34.70 -7.13
N GLY A 147 -11.73 34.67 -6.07
CA GLY A 147 -11.57 35.50 -4.86
C GLY A 147 -11.10 34.70 -3.64
N LEU A 148 -9.81 34.81 -3.32
CA LEU A 148 -9.13 34.04 -2.26
C LEU A 148 -9.65 34.31 -0.85
N GLN A 149 -9.98 35.56 -0.53
CA GLN A 149 -10.45 35.90 0.81
C GLN A 149 -11.78 35.20 1.14
N GLY A 150 -12.63 34.98 0.14
CA GLY A 150 -13.88 34.23 0.33
C GLY A 150 -13.65 32.75 0.60
N VAL A 151 -12.62 32.15 -0.03
CA VAL A 151 -12.26 30.73 0.12
C VAL A 151 -11.61 30.44 1.47
N LEU A 152 -10.79 31.37 1.99
CA LEU A 152 -10.09 31.19 3.26
C LEU A 152 -10.94 31.55 4.49
N HIS A 153 -11.99 32.35 4.33
CA HIS A 153 -12.84 32.83 5.43
C HIS A 153 -14.27 32.29 5.38
N LEU A 154 -14.48 31.11 4.79
CA LEU A 154 -15.80 30.49 4.86
C LEU A 154 -16.23 30.29 6.31
N SER A 155 -17.42 30.77 6.62
CA SER A 155 -18.05 30.63 7.94
C SER A 155 -18.47 29.19 8.23
N HIS A 156 -18.61 28.37 7.18
CA HIS A 156 -19.07 27.00 7.25
C HIS A 156 -18.09 26.09 6.49
N ARG A 157 -17.79 24.92 7.05
CA ARG A 157 -16.87 23.99 6.40
C ARG A 157 -17.51 23.24 5.23
N PRO A 158 -16.82 23.07 4.10
CA PRO A 158 -17.35 22.34 2.98
C PRO A 158 -17.40 20.82 3.28
N PRO A 159 -18.41 20.10 2.78
CA PRO A 159 -18.68 18.70 3.14
C PRO A 159 -17.56 17.71 2.80
N GLY A 160 -16.63 18.05 1.89
CA GLY A 160 -15.47 17.22 1.58
C GLY A 160 -14.44 17.21 2.71
N HIS A 161 -14.50 18.20 3.62
CA HIS A 161 -13.69 18.25 4.83
C HIS A 161 -14.35 17.60 6.05
N CYS A 162 -15.45 16.89 5.82
CA CYS A 162 -16.12 16.15 6.87
C CYS A 162 -15.50 14.75 7.01
N LEU A 163 -15.00 14.44 8.20
CA LEU A 163 -14.39 13.13 8.47
C LEU A 163 -15.38 11.99 8.22
N THR A 164 -16.67 12.17 8.55
CA THR A 164 -17.69 11.15 8.29
C THR A 164 -17.91 10.94 6.79
N SER A 165 -17.97 12.01 5.99
CA SER A 165 -18.09 11.91 4.52
C SER A 165 -16.91 11.18 3.90
N LEU A 166 -15.68 11.44 4.38
CA LEU A 166 -14.47 10.79 3.88
C LEU A 166 -14.43 9.30 4.24
N LEU A 167 -14.71 8.96 5.50
CA LEU A 167 -14.82 7.56 5.92
C LEU A 167 -15.90 6.81 5.13
N THR A 168 -17.01 7.49 4.84
CA THR A 168 -18.10 6.95 4.02
C THR A 168 -17.63 6.72 2.58
N LEU A 169 -16.97 7.69 1.96
CA LEU A 169 -16.45 7.56 0.60
C LEU A 169 -15.38 6.45 0.51
N THR A 170 -14.45 6.38 1.46
CA THR A 170 -13.48 5.28 1.54
C THR A 170 -14.18 3.93 1.67
N ALA A 171 -15.17 3.82 2.56
CA ALA A 171 -15.95 2.59 2.71
C ALA A 171 -16.70 2.23 1.42
N CYS A 172 -17.31 3.20 0.73
CA CYS A 172 -17.97 3.00 -0.56
C CYS A 172 -17.02 2.55 -1.66
N VAL A 173 -15.83 3.16 -1.79
CA VAL A 173 -14.82 2.73 -2.76
C VAL A 173 -14.34 1.32 -2.43
N TRP A 174 -14.15 1.01 -1.16
CA TRP A 174 -13.75 -0.31 -0.71
C TRP A 174 -14.83 -1.36 -0.97
N THR A 175 -16.09 -1.09 -0.63
CA THR A 175 -17.22 -2.02 -0.90
C THR A 175 -17.47 -2.17 -2.38
N LEU A 176 -17.38 -1.11 -3.18
CA LEU A 176 -17.50 -1.17 -4.64
C LEU A 176 -16.38 -2.02 -5.23
N ALA A 177 -15.13 -1.84 -4.77
CA ALA A 177 -14.02 -2.67 -5.18
C ALA A 177 -14.31 -4.15 -4.87
N HIS A 178 -14.80 -4.48 -3.66
CA HIS A 178 -15.22 -5.84 -3.29
C HIS A 178 -16.41 -6.36 -4.12
N TYR A 179 -17.40 -5.52 -4.40
CA TYR A 179 -18.58 -5.90 -5.17
C TYR A 179 -18.23 -6.26 -6.62
N ILE A 180 -17.40 -5.44 -7.27
CA ILE A 180 -16.91 -5.69 -8.63
C ILE A 180 -16.13 -7.02 -8.71
N GLN A 181 -15.52 -7.46 -7.61
CA GLN A 181 -14.76 -8.70 -7.57
C GLN A 181 -15.65 -9.95 -7.63
N GLY A 182 -16.95 -9.82 -7.36
CA GLY A 182 -17.87 -10.94 -7.27
C GLY A 182 -17.52 -11.91 -6.13
N PRO A 183 -18.46 -12.76 -5.71
CA PRO A 183 -18.12 -13.87 -4.83
C PRO A 183 -17.09 -14.74 -5.56
N GLN A 184 -15.95 -15.03 -4.91
CA GLN A 184 -15.08 -16.10 -5.39
C GLN A 184 -15.90 -17.38 -5.41
N GLN A 185 -16.31 -17.82 -6.59
CA GLN A 185 -17.02 -19.08 -6.74
C GLN A 185 -16.03 -20.19 -6.41
N GLY A 186 -16.09 -20.63 -5.17
CA GLY A 186 -15.35 -21.78 -4.71
C GLY A 186 -15.80 -23.01 -5.47
N GLY A 187 -14.85 -23.68 -6.11
CA GLY A 187 -14.94 -25.11 -6.36
C GLY A 187 -15.61 -25.52 -7.67
N THR A 188 -14.93 -25.28 -8.79
CA THR A 188 -14.76 -26.32 -9.80
C THR A 188 -13.32 -26.27 -10.30
N GLU A 189 -12.65 -27.41 -10.33
CA GLU A 189 -11.25 -27.49 -10.74
C GLU A 189 -11.06 -26.85 -12.12
N PRO A 190 -10.06 -25.97 -12.29
CA PRO A 190 -9.77 -25.38 -13.58
C PRO A 190 -9.25 -26.48 -14.51
N SER A 191 -10.07 -26.85 -15.49
CA SER A 191 -9.68 -27.71 -16.59
C SER A 191 -8.53 -27.07 -17.36
N VAL A 192 -7.43 -27.83 -17.48
CA VAL A 192 -6.06 -27.40 -17.79
C VAL A 192 -5.84 -26.88 -19.24
N HIS A 193 -6.88 -26.56 -20.03
CA HIS A 193 -6.74 -26.46 -21.49
C HIS A 193 -7.28 -25.19 -22.16
N ALA A 194 -7.14 -24.01 -21.55
CA ALA A 194 -7.39 -22.74 -22.26
C ALA A 194 -6.20 -21.77 -22.13
N ARG A 195 -5.22 -21.95 -23.05
CA ARG A 195 -4.17 -20.97 -23.33
C ARG A 195 -4.78 -19.82 -24.14
N GLY A 196 -5.45 -18.90 -23.46
CA GLY A 196 -6.01 -17.70 -24.07
C GLY A 196 -6.53 -16.75 -23.00
N THR A 197 -5.66 -15.85 -22.53
CA THR A 197 -5.94 -14.72 -21.62
C THR A 197 -7.07 -14.98 -20.62
N CYS A 198 -6.79 -15.79 -19.59
CA CYS A 198 -7.80 -16.13 -18.59
C CYS A 198 -8.25 -14.86 -17.85
N GLY A 199 -9.58 -14.65 -17.77
CA GLY A 199 -10.19 -13.53 -17.04
C GLY A 199 -9.75 -13.46 -15.57
N CYS A 200 -9.31 -14.60 -15.01
CA CYS A 200 -8.69 -14.72 -13.70
C CYS A 200 -7.44 -13.85 -13.51
N CYS A 201 -6.64 -13.60 -14.57
CA CYS A 201 -5.46 -12.73 -14.48
C CYS A 201 -5.82 -11.24 -14.37
N ASN A 202 -6.94 -10.81 -14.99
CA ASN A 202 -7.39 -9.41 -14.93
C ASN A 202 -8.11 -9.11 -13.61
N GLN A 203 -8.86 -10.09 -13.08
CA GLN A 203 -9.64 -9.92 -11.84
C GLN A 203 -8.73 -9.83 -10.61
N GLY A 204 -7.65 -10.63 -10.53
CA GLY A 204 -6.63 -10.52 -9.49
C GLY A 204 -5.87 -9.18 -9.53
N PHE A 205 -5.57 -8.67 -10.73
CA PHE A 205 -4.92 -7.37 -10.91
C PHE A 205 -5.83 -6.21 -10.45
N LEU A 206 -7.11 -6.23 -10.79
CA LEU A 206 -8.10 -5.25 -10.32
C LEU A 206 -8.29 -5.30 -8.79
N LEU A 207 -8.24 -6.50 -8.19
CA LEU A 207 -8.31 -6.75 -6.75
C LEU A 207 -7.19 -6.03 -5.99
N GLN A 208 -5.97 -6.29 -6.42
CA GLN A 208 -4.77 -5.77 -5.76
C GLN A 208 -4.68 -4.24 -5.96
N ASN A 209 -5.08 -3.74 -7.13
CA ASN A 209 -5.05 -2.31 -7.42
C ASN A 209 -6.19 -1.53 -6.76
N GLY A 210 -7.40 -2.10 -6.67
CA GLY A 210 -8.56 -1.44 -6.05
C GLY A 210 -8.38 -1.23 -4.54
N GLN A 211 -7.91 -2.25 -3.82
CA GLN A 211 -7.61 -2.13 -2.40
C GLN A 211 -6.49 -1.11 -2.14
N ARG A 212 -5.42 -1.16 -2.94
CA ARG A 212 -4.33 -0.18 -2.88
C ARG A 212 -4.83 1.24 -3.13
N LEU A 213 -5.66 1.44 -4.16
CA LEU A 213 -6.22 2.75 -4.48
C LEU A 213 -7.12 3.27 -3.35
N SER A 214 -7.96 2.41 -2.76
CA SER A 214 -8.85 2.80 -1.65
C SER A 214 -8.07 3.26 -0.42
N LEU A 215 -6.95 2.60 -0.12
CA LEU A 215 -6.08 2.93 0.99
C LEU A 215 -5.21 4.15 0.71
N LEU A 216 -4.78 4.33 -0.54
CA LEU A 216 -4.08 5.53 -0.99
C LEU A 216 -4.99 6.75 -0.87
N PHE A 217 -6.24 6.63 -1.32
CA PHE A 217 -7.26 7.67 -1.12
C PHE A 217 -7.50 7.93 0.36
N MET A 218 -7.69 6.89 1.17
CA MET A 218 -7.87 7.01 2.62
C MET A 218 -6.69 7.71 3.29
N SER A 219 -5.46 7.35 2.91
CA SER A 219 -4.25 7.97 3.45
C SER A 219 -4.19 9.45 3.10
N ALA A 220 -4.40 9.80 1.83
CA ALA A 220 -4.39 11.19 1.37
C ALA A 220 -5.50 12.01 2.06
N ALA A 221 -6.71 11.47 2.14
CA ALA A 221 -7.84 12.10 2.79
C ALA A 221 -7.63 12.30 4.29
N LEU A 222 -7.16 11.28 5.01
CA LEU A 222 -6.89 11.38 6.45
C LEU A 222 -5.74 12.33 6.77
N SER A 223 -4.65 12.32 6.00
CA SER A 223 -3.58 13.30 6.19
C SER A 223 -4.08 14.74 5.97
N HIS A 224 -4.93 14.94 4.96
CA HIS A 224 -5.56 16.23 4.69
C HIS A 224 -6.45 16.69 5.85
N GLN A 225 -7.27 15.78 6.38
CA GLN A 225 -8.11 16.04 7.55
C GLN A 225 -7.32 16.38 8.80
N LEU A 226 -6.24 15.65 9.08
CA LEU A 226 -5.39 15.93 10.24
C LEU A 226 -4.78 17.33 10.15
N ARG A 227 -4.43 17.76 8.94
CA ARG A 227 -3.93 19.11 8.67
C ARG A 227 -5.01 20.17 8.87
N ASP A 228 -6.20 19.98 8.32
CA ASP A 228 -7.32 20.90 8.54
C ASP A 228 -7.68 20.98 10.03
N ALA A 229 -7.62 19.84 10.72
CA ALA A 229 -7.87 19.75 12.14
C ALA A 229 -6.83 20.47 13.00
N LEU A 230 -5.62 20.70 12.53
CA LEU A 230 -4.63 21.55 13.21
C LEU A 230 -5.14 23.00 13.35
N ARG A 231 -5.89 23.50 12.37
CA ARG A 231 -6.40 24.89 12.37
C ARG A 231 -7.78 25.00 12.97
N HIS A 232 -8.66 24.06 12.65
CA HIS A 232 -10.08 24.20 12.93
C HIS A 232 -10.64 23.08 13.82
N GLY A 233 -9.89 21.98 14.01
CA GLY A 233 -10.35 20.75 14.68
C GLY A 233 -11.00 19.76 13.71
N LEU A 234 -11.26 18.53 14.16
CA LEU A 234 -11.92 17.49 13.36
C LEU A 234 -13.41 17.80 13.23
N TRP A 235 -13.94 17.79 12.01
CA TRP A 235 -15.34 18.11 11.75
C TRP A 235 -16.17 16.87 11.42
N PHE A 236 -17.24 16.66 12.17
CA PHE A 236 -18.19 15.56 12.03
C PHE A 236 -19.54 16.10 11.58
N CYS A 237 -19.66 16.44 10.29
CA CYS A 237 -20.82 17.11 9.73
C CYS A 237 -22.15 16.41 10.01
N HIS A 238 -22.22 15.07 10.00
CA HIS A 238 -23.46 14.34 10.27
C HIS A 238 -23.86 14.35 11.74
N LEU A 239 -22.90 14.59 12.62
CA LEU A 239 -23.13 14.68 14.07
C LEU A 239 -23.24 16.15 14.53
N GLY A 240 -23.07 17.11 13.61
CA GLY A 240 -23.21 18.54 13.89
C GLY A 240 -22.14 19.13 14.82
N PHE A 241 -21.04 18.41 15.10
CA PHE A 241 -20.00 18.89 16.01
C PHE A 241 -18.61 18.95 15.35
N SER A 242 -17.77 19.82 15.92
CA SER A 242 -16.35 19.97 15.60
C SER A 242 -15.55 19.82 16.88
N THR A 243 -14.40 19.14 16.84
CA THR A 243 -13.48 19.14 17.98
C THR A 243 -12.78 20.50 18.08
N ALA A 244 -12.12 20.74 19.21
CA ALA A 244 -11.13 21.81 19.30
C ALA A 244 -9.99 21.57 18.27
N PRO A 245 -9.29 22.63 17.81
CA PRO A 245 -8.07 22.50 17.02
C PRO A 245 -7.07 21.55 17.69
N LEU A 246 -6.47 20.68 16.89
CA LEU A 246 -5.47 19.75 17.39
C LEU A 246 -4.24 20.51 17.86
N SER A 247 -3.65 20.09 18.98
CA SER A 247 -2.31 20.57 19.31
C SER A 247 -1.33 20.08 18.25
N PHE A 248 -0.28 20.87 18.00
CA PHE A 248 0.76 20.52 17.03
C PHE A 248 1.36 19.14 17.30
N HIS A 249 1.53 18.76 18.57
CA HIS A 249 2.10 17.47 18.97
C HIS A 249 1.17 16.31 18.64
N VAL A 250 -0.13 16.47 18.87
CA VAL A 250 -1.14 15.47 18.51
C VAL A 250 -1.21 15.31 16.99
N TYR A 251 -1.17 16.42 16.24
CA TYR A 251 -1.10 16.37 14.77
C TYR A 251 0.11 15.56 14.27
N ILE A 252 1.32 15.86 14.76
CA ILE A 252 2.54 15.12 14.37
C ILE A 252 2.41 13.64 14.74
N LEU A 253 1.95 13.33 15.96
CA LEU A 253 1.77 11.94 16.40
C LEU A 253 0.79 11.18 15.50
N LEU A 254 -0.36 11.78 15.16
CA LEU A 254 -1.37 11.16 14.30
C LEU A 254 -0.84 10.97 12.88
N THR A 255 -0.16 11.96 12.31
CA THR A 255 0.42 11.88 10.97
C THR A 255 1.54 10.83 10.88
N MET A 256 2.35 10.66 11.94
CA MET A 256 3.40 9.63 12.00
C MET A 256 2.85 8.21 12.28
N THR A 257 1.71 8.09 12.95
CA THR A 257 1.11 6.79 13.27
C THR A 257 0.18 6.26 12.18
N LEU A 258 -0.44 7.14 11.39
CA LEU A 258 -1.29 6.79 10.26
C LEU A 258 -0.68 5.73 9.30
N PRO A 259 0.60 5.84 8.86
CA PRO A 259 1.27 4.85 8.01
C PRO A 259 1.32 3.48 8.65
N LEU A 260 1.65 3.44 9.94
CA LEU A 260 1.85 2.21 10.70
C LEU A 260 0.51 1.49 10.90
N VAL A 261 -0.56 2.24 11.14
CA VAL A 261 -1.92 1.71 11.23
C VAL A 261 -2.34 1.11 9.89
N ILE A 262 -2.17 1.85 8.79
CA ILE A 262 -2.48 1.36 7.43
C ILE A 262 -1.70 0.08 7.11
N ARG A 263 -0.40 0.04 7.43
CA ARG A 263 0.43 -1.16 7.26
C ARG A 263 -0.09 -2.36 8.03
N ARG A 264 -0.49 -2.17 9.30
CA ARG A 264 -1.06 -3.25 10.10
C ARG A 264 -2.39 -3.76 9.53
N LEU A 265 -3.23 -2.86 9.03
CA LEU A 265 -4.49 -3.23 8.37
C LEU A 265 -4.26 -4.05 7.09
N LEU A 266 -3.20 -3.71 6.33
CA LEU A 266 -2.77 -4.48 5.17
C LEU A 266 -2.20 -5.85 5.53
N ALA A 267 -1.28 -5.90 6.49
CA ALA A 267 -0.60 -7.13 6.89
C ALA A 267 -1.56 -8.17 7.49
N LYS A 268 -2.57 -7.72 8.27
CA LYS A 268 -3.58 -8.62 8.85
C LYS A 268 -4.34 -9.39 7.76
N ARG A 269 -4.60 -8.76 6.61
CA ARG A 269 -5.30 -9.41 5.48
C ARG A 269 -4.42 -10.40 4.72
N GLY A 270 -3.14 -10.10 4.53
CA GLY A 270 -2.19 -11.03 3.89
C GLY A 270 -2.04 -12.32 4.70
N GLY A 271 -1.92 -12.20 6.02
CA GLY A 271 -1.75 -13.35 6.91
C GLY A 271 -3.03 -14.19 7.12
N GLU A 272 -4.21 -13.67 6.78
CA GLU A 272 -5.45 -14.45 6.72
C GLU A 272 -5.52 -15.27 5.43
N ALA A 273 -5.03 -14.73 4.31
CA ALA A 273 -4.94 -15.47 3.04
C ALA A 273 -3.95 -16.63 3.11
N GLU A 274 -2.75 -16.40 3.65
CA GLU A 274 -1.72 -17.45 3.77
C GLU A 274 -2.09 -18.56 4.78
N ARG A 275 -2.80 -18.22 5.86
CA ARG A 275 -3.27 -19.22 6.84
C ARG A 275 -4.36 -20.15 6.31
N GLY A 276 -5.09 -19.74 5.27
CA GLY A 276 -6.10 -20.59 4.63
C GLY A 276 -5.49 -21.69 3.75
N GLU A 277 -4.28 -21.48 3.22
CA GLU A 277 -3.63 -22.44 2.31
C GLU A 277 -2.66 -23.38 3.03
N GLY A 278 -1.99 -22.93 4.10
CA GLY A 278 -0.98 -23.71 4.82
C GLY A 278 -1.42 -25.14 5.22
N PRO A 279 -2.55 -25.32 5.93
CA PRO A 279 -2.98 -26.66 6.36
C PRO A 279 -3.34 -27.58 5.19
N ARG A 280 -3.83 -27.02 4.09
CA ARG A 280 -4.25 -27.81 2.91
C ARG A 280 -3.08 -28.24 2.03
N VAL A 281 -2.00 -27.45 1.99
CA VAL A 281 -0.81 -27.84 1.22
C VAL A 281 -0.06 -28.95 1.95
N GLU A 282 0.06 -28.85 3.27
CA GLU A 282 0.71 -29.88 4.10
C GLU A 282 -0.07 -31.21 4.02
N GLU A 283 -1.40 -31.18 4.19
CA GLU A 283 -2.27 -32.36 4.04
C GLU A 283 -2.25 -32.93 2.60
N ARG A 284 -2.08 -32.10 1.57
CA ARG A 284 -2.02 -32.55 0.17
C ARG A 284 -0.65 -33.13 -0.20
N LEU A 285 0.43 -32.68 0.45
CA LEU A 285 1.75 -33.27 0.33
C LEU A 285 1.80 -34.62 1.05
N GLU A 286 1.29 -34.71 2.28
CA GLU A 286 1.19 -35.97 3.02
C GLU A 286 0.34 -37.00 2.24
N ASN A 287 -0.82 -36.61 1.71
CA ASN A 287 -1.64 -37.50 0.88
C ASN A 287 -1.04 -37.83 -0.49
N GLY A 288 -0.10 -37.01 -0.98
CA GLY A 288 0.61 -37.22 -2.24
C GLY A 288 1.72 -38.26 -2.09
N GLU A 289 2.55 -38.11 -1.06
CA GLU A 289 3.60 -39.07 -0.70
C GLU A 289 3.01 -40.45 -0.40
N ASP A 290 1.94 -40.51 0.39
CA ASP A 290 1.19 -41.74 0.68
C ASP A 290 0.66 -42.44 -0.59
N ARG A 291 0.34 -41.67 -1.63
CA ARG A 291 -0.23 -42.19 -2.86
C ARG A 291 0.83 -42.71 -3.81
N GLU A 292 1.97 -42.02 -3.92
CA GLU A 292 3.14 -42.53 -4.65
C GLU A 292 3.66 -43.82 -4.03
N GLU A 293 3.79 -43.88 -2.70
CA GLU A 293 4.25 -45.09 -2.00
C GLU A 293 3.31 -46.29 -2.24
N ARG A 294 1.98 -46.06 -2.19
CA ARG A 294 0.99 -47.10 -2.50
C ARG A 294 0.99 -47.53 -3.97
N GLU A 295 1.34 -46.64 -4.90
CA GLU A 295 1.47 -47.00 -6.32
C GLU A 295 2.75 -47.81 -6.58
N GLU A 296 3.87 -47.45 -5.96
CA GLU A 296 5.11 -48.23 -6.02
C GLU A 296 4.92 -49.64 -5.43
N GLU A 297 4.24 -49.77 -4.28
CA GLU A 297 3.94 -51.06 -3.67
C GLU A 297 3.06 -51.94 -4.58
N ARG A 298 2.05 -51.36 -5.22
CA ARG A 298 1.19 -52.06 -6.20
C ARG A 298 1.97 -52.54 -7.42
N LEU A 299 2.92 -51.73 -7.91
CA LEU A 299 3.77 -52.10 -9.04
C LEU A 299 4.73 -53.23 -8.67
N ALA A 300 5.32 -53.18 -7.47
CA ALA A 300 6.17 -54.24 -6.94
C ALA A 300 5.40 -55.56 -6.80
N MET A 301 4.17 -55.52 -6.29
CA MET A 301 3.30 -56.70 -6.14
C MET A 301 2.97 -57.35 -7.49
N ARG A 302 2.60 -56.54 -8.50
CA ARG A 302 2.34 -57.04 -9.87
C ARG A 302 3.58 -57.66 -10.50
N HIS A 303 4.76 -57.08 -10.27
CA HIS A 303 6.01 -57.63 -10.80
C HIS A 303 6.34 -58.98 -10.15
N ALA A 304 6.15 -59.13 -8.84
CA ALA A 304 6.33 -60.40 -8.13
C ALA A 304 5.36 -61.49 -8.64
N GLU A 305 4.09 -61.13 -8.85
CA GLU A 305 3.06 -62.04 -9.36
C GLU A 305 3.36 -62.51 -10.80
N PHE A 306 3.87 -61.61 -11.64
CA PHE A 306 4.34 -61.94 -12.99
C PHE A 306 5.51 -62.95 -12.96
N GLN A 307 6.48 -62.77 -12.06
CA GLN A 307 7.62 -63.69 -11.91
C GLN A 307 7.17 -65.11 -11.47
N LEU A 308 6.24 -65.19 -10.51
CA LEU A 308 5.67 -66.46 -10.06
C LEU A 308 4.91 -67.19 -11.17
N THR A 309 4.14 -66.44 -11.96
CA THR A 309 3.40 -66.99 -13.11
C THR A 309 4.36 -67.54 -14.16
N ARG A 310 5.47 -66.83 -14.41
CA ARG A 310 6.51 -67.27 -15.34
C ARG A 310 7.22 -68.53 -14.86
N GLN A 311 7.58 -68.62 -13.57
CA GLN A 311 8.20 -69.82 -13.01
C GLN A 311 7.29 -71.06 -13.12
N ARG A 312 5.98 -70.91 -12.91
CA ARG A 312 5.03 -72.03 -13.07
C ARG A 312 4.96 -72.58 -14.49
N GLN A 313 5.17 -71.75 -15.51
CA GLN A 313 5.18 -72.20 -16.90
C GLN A 313 6.42 -73.02 -17.28
N PHE A 314 7.52 -72.92 -16.53
CA PHE A 314 8.76 -73.66 -16.80
C PHE A 314 8.87 -75.01 -16.07
N VAL A 315 7.89 -75.36 -15.22
CA VAL A 315 7.90 -76.59 -14.40
C VAL A 315 6.99 -77.69 -14.98
N VAL A 316 6.43 -77.48 -16.17
CA VAL A 316 5.63 -78.47 -16.93
C VAL A 316 6.41 -78.93 -18.14
#